data_AF-A0A960XKN1-F1
#
_entry.id   AF-A0A960XKN1-F1
#
_cell.length_a   1.000
_cell.length_b   1.000
_cell.length_c   1.000
_cell.angle_alpha   90.00
_cell.angle_beta   90.00
_cell.angle_gamma   90.00
#
_symmetry.space_group_name_H-M   'P 1'
#
loop_
_entity.id
_entity.type
_entity.pdbx_description
1 polymer ?
#
loop_
_entity_poly.entity_id
_entity_poly.type
_entity_poly.pdbx_seq_one_letter_code
_entity_poly.pdbx_strand_id
1 'polypeptide(L)'
;DYGPGLRLRFLAGRYDTGGIGLRPNWWVEGAGMDLTVLRRVPTDRDRRFRTPQCQVILGGWVEQQDAGGQDLVGRDYRNLRVADLTLDANWSGLKNDLGASVKKASGLALVCREAEVVRVKVTHSGALGGRAAWQEVFPIMVLSMLDDPSGPAGYGSSVIDIHDCVVEGMIEGPDRALNFPYATGILVGHRDADPVTGPMEVRVHHNEVRGMLNGVAFGGAYVKSAVFEHNRVSGCGGGFNFDTGGNRNVIIRDNEFLDCIGGGNVVVGSNFQIVSNRFQIRYDVTGKFSGWNSALRIRDYTRAFEIRGNRIEVPPGTVARPGAQTAGIRVYGSGIGVEWSRDETSAWHATILRHVIADNLIDPLLVNHAVPAKPGDWMYLQIDGQNFDLSGQAGVGDGVSHEW
;
A
#
# COMPACT_ATOMS: atom_id res chain seq x y z
N ASP A 1 -9.98 -2.04 34.93
CA ASP A 1 -10.83 -0.95 34.41
C ASP A 1 -10.03 0.31 34.15
N TYR A 2 -9.67 0.53 32.88
CA TYR A 2 -9.28 1.85 32.37
C TYR A 2 -10.56 2.45 31.77
N GLY A 3 -10.95 3.65 32.22
CA GLY A 3 -12.24 4.29 31.94
C GLY A 3 -12.52 4.58 30.46
N PRO A 4 -13.60 5.32 30.13
CA PRO A 4 -14.19 5.48 28.78
C PRO A 4 -13.32 6.19 27.72
N GLY A 5 -12.00 6.23 27.87
CA GLY A 5 -11.08 6.90 26.96
C GLY A 5 -11.15 8.42 27.05
N LEU A 6 -10.33 9.10 26.24
CA LEU A 6 -10.37 10.55 26.05
C LEU A 6 -10.87 10.87 24.65
N ARG A 7 -11.84 11.78 24.54
CA ARG A 7 -12.33 12.27 23.25
C ARG A 7 -12.00 13.74 23.09
N LEU A 8 -11.07 14.03 22.17
CA LEU A 8 -10.70 15.39 21.77
C LEU A 8 -11.58 15.80 20.59
N ARG A 9 -12.58 16.64 20.87
CA ARG A 9 -13.47 17.20 19.83
C ARG A 9 -13.03 18.61 19.46
N PHE A 10 -12.66 18.79 18.20
CA PHE A 10 -12.37 20.08 17.60
C PHE A 10 -13.64 20.61 16.93
N LEU A 11 -13.94 21.88 17.17
CA LEU A 11 -15.03 22.56 16.49
C LEU A 11 -14.61 22.87 15.04
N ALA A 12 -15.55 23.35 14.23
CA ALA A 12 -15.22 23.88 12.92
C ALA A 12 -14.22 25.04 13.07
N GLY A 13 -13.15 25.02 12.28
CA GLY A 13 -12.05 25.96 12.40
C GLY A 13 -10.73 25.41 11.88
N ARG A 14 -9.72 26.28 11.86
CA ARG A 14 -8.35 25.95 11.49
C ARG A 14 -7.46 26.07 12.72
N TYR A 15 -6.72 25.01 13.02
CA TYR A 15 -5.88 24.90 14.21
C TYR A 15 -4.45 24.58 13.80
N ASP A 16 -3.52 25.46 14.18
CA ASP A 16 -2.09 25.18 14.07
C ASP A 16 -1.65 24.36 15.28
N THR A 17 -0.99 23.23 15.03
CA THR A 17 -0.57 22.28 16.07
C THR A 17 0.90 21.90 15.89
N GLY A 18 1.57 21.61 17.01
CA GLY A 18 2.89 20.99 17.01
C GLY A 18 2.89 19.50 16.64
N GLY A 19 1.74 18.95 16.22
CA GLY A 19 1.45 17.52 16.18
C GLY A 19 0.75 17.03 17.45
N ILE A 20 -0.17 16.08 17.29
CA ILE A 20 -0.92 15.45 18.38
C ILE A 20 -0.42 14.02 18.57
N GLY A 21 0.08 13.73 19.77
CA GLY A 21 0.45 12.37 20.17
C GLY A 21 -0.73 11.66 20.82
N LEU A 22 -1.31 10.66 20.15
CA LEU A 22 -2.37 9.82 20.68
C LEU A 22 -1.84 8.91 21.79
N ARG A 23 -2.76 8.50 22.68
CA ARG A 23 -2.56 7.48 23.71
C ARG A 23 -3.63 6.39 23.54
N PRO A 24 -3.47 5.22 24.19
CA PRO A 24 -4.51 4.20 24.22
C PRO A 24 -5.91 4.75 24.55
N ASN A 25 -6.93 4.30 23.84
CA ASN A 25 -8.34 4.73 23.99
C ASN A 25 -8.57 6.24 23.75
N TRP A 26 -7.76 6.88 22.89
CA TRP A 26 -7.97 8.28 22.51
C TRP A 26 -8.64 8.41 21.16
N TRP A 27 -9.63 9.30 21.11
CA TRP A 27 -10.33 9.68 19.89
C TRP A 27 -10.06 11.14 19.59
N VAL A 28 -9.68 11.45 18.34
CA VAL A 28 -9.53 12.81 17.82
C VAL A 28 -10.54 13.02 16.72
N GLU A 29 -11.41 14.00 16.88
CA GLU A 29 -12.52 14.23 15.98
C GLU A 29 -12.71 15.71 15.67
N GLY A 30 -13.12 16.00 14.44
CA GLY A 30 -13.57 17.34 14.04
C GLY A 30 -15.07 17.40 13.74
N ALA A 31 -15.48 18.51 13.13
CA ALA A 31 -16.84 18.74 12.67
C ALA A 31 -17.11 18.22 11.25
N GLY A 32 -16.07 17.73 10.55
CA GLY A 32 -16.13 17.23 9.18
C GLY A 32 -14.86 17.57 8.39
N MET A 33 -14.61 16.81 7.31
CA MET A 33 -13.57 17.15 6.33
C MET A 33 -13.77 18.58 5.82
N ASP A 34 -12.69 19.33 5.72
CA ASP A 34 -12.63 20.74 5.32
C ASP A 34 -13.34 21.74 6.26
N LEU A 35 -14.14 21.28 7.23
CA LEU A 35 -14.73 22.09 8.29
C LEU A 35 -13.79 22.26 9.48
N THR A 36 -13.08 21.21 9.85
CA THR A 36 -12.03 21.23 10.87
C THR A 36 -10.69 20.87 10.24
N VAL A 37 -9.73 21.80 10.30
CA VAL A 37 -8.38 21.59 9.75
C VAL A 37 -7.35 21.65 10.87
N LEU A 38 -6.59 20.58 11.02
CA LEU A 38 -5.41 20.53 11.89
C LEU A 38 -4.17 20.67 11.02
N ARG A 39 -3.41 21.74 11.18
CA ARG A 39 -2.20 22.03 10.42
C ARG A 39 -0.96 21.77 11.26
N ARG A 40 0.04 21.07 10.73
CA ARG A 40 1.33 20.90 11.41
C ARG A 40 2.20 22.15 11.26
N VAL A 41 2.60 22.77 12.36
CA VAL A 41 3.53 23.92 12.38
C VAL A 41 4.73 23.63 13.26
N PRO A 42 5.95 24.14 12.97
CA PRO A 42 7.12 23.82 13.75
C PRO A 42 7.03 24.27 15.21
N THR A 43 7.42 23.38 16.11
CA THR A 43 7.60 23.67 17.53
C THR A 43 9.02 24.14 17.82
N ASP A 44 9.25 24.71 19.00
CA ASP A 44 10.61 25.01 19.46
C ASP A 44 11.48 23.76 19.58
N ARG A 45 10.86 22.61 19.87
CA ARG A 45 11.54 21.32 19.86
C ARG A 45 12.02 20.97 18.46
N ASP A 46 11.21 21.17 17.43
CA ASP A 46 11.59 20.89 16.03
C ASP A 46 12.76 21.77 15.55
N ARG A 47 12.80 23.02 16.04
CA ARG A 47 13.90 23.96 15.75
C ARG A 47 15.18 23.58 16.47
N ARG A 48 15.09 23.13 17.73
CA ARG A 48 16.24 22.76 18.57
C ARG A 48 16.81 21.38 18.21
N PHE A 49 15.94 20.40 18.00
CA PHE A 49 16.28 19.04 17.67
C PHE A 49 15.92 18.80 16.21
N ARG A 50 16.92 18.49 15.38
CA ARG A 50 16.70 18.14 13.97
C ARG A 50 15.62 17.06 13.87
N THR A 51 14.40 17.46 13.56
CA THR A 51 13.23 16.57 13.56
C THR A 51 12.97 16.13 12.13
N PRO A 52 13.42 14.92 11.74
CA PRO A 52 13.34 14.49 10.36
C PRO A 52 11.91 14.17 9.91
N GLN A 53 11.01 13.85 10.84
CA GLN A 53 9.66 13.40 10.54
C GLN A 53 8.65 14.25 11.31
N CYS A 54 7.69 14.82 10.59
CA CYS A 54 6.64 15.67 11.17
C CYS A 54 5.27 15.10 10.80
N GLN A 55 4.49 14.68 11.80
CA GLN A 55 3.12 14.22 11.60
C GLN A 55 2.13 15.18 12.26
N VAL A 56 0.94 15.32 11.67
CA VAL A 56 -0.17 16.04 12.31
C VAL A 56 -0.69 15.22 13.49
N ILE A 57 -0.85 13.91 13.31
CA ILE A 57 -1.24 12.96 14.36
C ILE A 57 -0.29 11.75 14.34
N LEU A 58 0.18 11.36 15.52
CA LEU A 58 1.12 10.26 15.77
C LEU A 58 0.63 9.41 16.94
N GLY A 59 0.76 8.09 16.89
CA GLY A 59 0.51 7.21 18.05
C GLY A 59 1.29 5.91 17.96
N GLY A 60 1.75 5.37 19.10
CA GLY A 60 2.27 4.00 19.14
C GLY A 60 3.72 3.77 18.69
N TRP A 61 4.49 4.80 18.39
CA TRP A 61 5.88 4.66 17.91
C TRP A 61 6.91 4.37 19.03
N VAL A 62 6.50 3.63 20.06
CA VAL A 62 7.35 3.19 21.19
C VAL A 62 7.15 1.68 21.39
N GLU A 63 8.06 1.01 22.09
CA GLU A 63 7.97 -0.43 22.34
C GLU A 63 6.60 -0.84 22.89
N GLN A 64 6.02 -1.84 22.21
CA GLN A 64 4.67 -2.37 22.46
C GLN A 64 4.66 -3.58 23.38
N GLN A 65 5.83 -4.20 23.55
CA GLN A 65 6.09 -5.31 24.46
C GLN A 65 7.33 -5.01 25.29
N ASP A 66 7.49 -5.71 26.40
CA ASP A 66 8.77 -5.77 27.12
C ASP A 66 9.74 -6.76 26.46
N ALA A 67 10.98 -6.81 26.97
CA ALA A 67 12.03 -7.70 26.49
C ALA A 67 11.69 -9.21 26.64
N GLY A 68 10.63 -9.56 27.38
CA GLY A 68 10.12 -10.92 27.55
C GLY A 68 8.94 -11.26 26.65
N GLY A 69 8.53 -10.35 25.75
CA GLY A 69 7.41 -10.54 24.84
C GLY A 69 6.04 -10.44 25.51
N GLN A 70 5.97 -9.91 26.74
CA GLN A 70 4.69 -9.65 27.39
C GLN A 70 4.16 -8.28 26.97
N ASP A 71 2.85 -8.23 26.72
CA ASP A 71 2.16 -6.97 26.46
C ASP A 71 2.28 -6.07 27.69
N LEU A 72 2.86 -4.89 27.52
CA LEU A 72 2.93 -3.90 28.59
C LEU A 72 1.53 -3.35 28.84
N VAL A 73 0.82 -3.92 29.81
CA VAL A 73 -0.49 -3.47 30.30
C VAL A 73 -0.40 -1.97 30.66
N GLY A 74 -0.80 -1.10 29.73
CA GLY A 74 -0.65 0.36 29.83
C GLY A 74 -0.12 1.06 28.57
N ARG A 75 0.40 0.31 27.58
CA ARG A 75 0.81 0.82 26.26
C ARG A 75 0.13 0.12 25.09
N ASP A 76 -0.90 -0.70 25.33
CA ASP A 76 -1.72 -1.29 24.28
C ASP A 76 -2.50 -0.19 23.53
N TYR A 77 -2.02 0.23 22.36
CA TYR A 77 -2.66 1.23 21.51
C TYR A 77 -3.87 0.62 20.81
N ARG A 78 -4.92 0.43 21.60
CA ARG A 78 -6.23 -0.04 21.17
C ARG A 78 -7.26 1.07 21.20
N ASN A 79 -8.40 0.83 20.54
CA ASN A 79 -9.54 1.73 20.46
C ASN A 79 -9.13 3.18 20.11
N LEU A 80 -8.25 3.33 19.11
CA LEU A 80 -7.90 4.64 18.58
C LEU A 80 -8.92 5.04 17.51
N ARG A 81 -9.31 6.31 17.50
CA ARG A 81 -10.17 6.85 16.44
C ARG A 81 -9.65 8.20 15.97
N VAL A 82 -9.57 8.37 14.65
CA VAL A 82 -9.34 9.69 14.03
C VAL A 82 -10.47 9.91 13.03
N ALA A 83 -11.28 10.96 13.22
CA ALA A 83 -12.45 11.14 12.39
C ALA A 83 -12.79 12.60 12.06
N ASP A 84 -13.49 12.79 10.94
CA ASP A 84 -14.24 14.02 10.64
C ASP A 84 -13.37 15.29 10.60
N LEU A 85 -12.21 15.25 9.93
CA LEU A 85 -11.27 16.36 9.89
C LEU A 85 -10.34 16.33 8.68
N THR A 86 -9.68 17.45 8.42
CA THR A 86 -8.56 17.58 7.48
C THR A 86 -7.24 17.68 8.25
N LEU A 87 -6.28 16.83 7.92
CA LEU A 87 -4.89 16.87 8.38
C LEU A 87 -4.02 17.54 7.31
N ASP A 88 -3.63 18.78 7.56
CA ASP A 88 -2.72 19.53 6.70
C ASP A 88 -1.27 19.33 7.18
N ALA A 89 -0.51 18.50 6.47
CA ALA A 89 0.86 18.18 6.81
C ALA A 89 1.83 19.37 6.59
N ASN A 90 1.41 20.39 5.83
CA ASN A 90 2.12 21.66 5.68
C ASN A 90 3.60 21.50 5.28
N TRP A 91 3.91 20.61 4.33
CA TRP A 91 5.30 20.38 3.90
C TRP A 91 6.02 21.68 3.54
N SER A 92 5.46 22.49 2.63
CA SER A 92 6.08 23.74 2.20
C SER A 92 6.38 24.70 3.36
N GLY A 93 5.45 24.86 4.30
CA GLY A 93 5.67 25.71 5.49
C GLY A 93 6.75 25.15 6.41
N LEU A 94 6.69 23.85 6.73
CA LEU A 94 7.73 23.17 7.50
C LEU A 94 9.10 23.26 6.82
N LYS A 95 9.14 23.18 5.49
CA LYS A 95 10.38 23.24 4.72
C LYS A 95 11.00 24.62 4.74
N ASN A 96 10.20 25.66 4.65
CA ASN A 96 10.66 27.05 4.76
C ASN A 96 11.23 27.33 6.16
N ASP A 97 10.59 26.84 7.21
CA ASP A 97 10.98 27.14 8.59
C ASP A 97 12.14 26.26 9.10
N LEU A 98 12.15 24.97 8.76
CA LEU A 98 13.11 23.98 9.29
C LEU A 98 14.23 23.62 8.30
N GLY A 99 14.11 24.05 7.04
CA GLY A 99 15.13 23.84 6.01
C GLY A 99 15.53 22.38 5.85
N ALA A 100 16.81 22.08 5.95
CA ALA A 100 17.34 20.72 5.77
C ALA A 100 16.97 19.74 6.91
N SER A 101 16.47 20.22 8.04
CA SER A 101 16.14 19.39 9.21
C SER A 101 14.93 18.49 8.97
N VAL A 102 13.88 19.02 8.32
CA VAL A 102 12.70 18.23 7.96
C VAL A 102 13.00 17.36 6.73
N LYS A 103 12.69 16.06 6.85
CA LYS A 103 12.86 15.06 5.80
C LYS A 103 11.53 14.54 5.28
N LYS A 104 10.49 14.50 6.12
CA LYS A 104 9.15 13.99 5.79
C LYS A 104 8.08 14.76 6.56
N ALA A 105 6.95 15.00 5.92
CA ALA A 105 5.73 15.48 6.56
C ALA A 105 4.53 14.66 6.09
N SER A 106 3.70 14.18 7.02
CA SER A 106 2.48 13.41 6.72
C SER A 106 1.33 13.73 7.68
N GLY A 107 0.13 13.27 7.35
CA GLY A 107 -1.07 13.48 8.17
C GLY A 107 -1.06 12.61 9.41
N LEU A 108 -1.12 11.29 9.21
CA LEU A 108 -1.36 10.32 10.27
C LEU A 108 -0.32 9.19 10.24
N ALA A 109 0.24 8.87 11.41
CA ALA A 109 1.11 7.71 11.60
C ALA A 109 0.81 6.98 12.91
N LEU A 110 0.22 5.79 12.83
CA LEU A 110 -0.16 4.97 13.98
C LEU A 110 0.56 3.63 13.97
N VAL A 111 0.94 3.16 15.16
CA VAL A 111 1.28 1.76 15.44
C VAL A 111 0.33 1.29 16.54
N CYS A 112 -0.61 0.42 16.20
CA CYS A 112 -1.76 0.15 17.05
C CYS A 112 -2.34 -1.25 16.83
N ARG A 113 -3.02 -1.74 17.87
CA ARG A 113 -3.81 -2.96 17.82
C ARG A 113 -5.17 -2.73 17.17
N GLU A 114 -5.80 -1.61 17.52
CA GLU A 114 -7.15 -1.28 17.08
C GLU A 114 -7.23 0.20 16.70
N ALA A 115 -7.58 0.48 15.46
CA ALA A 115 -7.78 1.84 14.98
C ALA A 115 -8.89 1.93 13.92
N GLU A 116 -9.70 2.98 14.04
CA GLU A 116 -10.60 3.44 12.98
C GLU A 116 -10.16 4.83 12.50
N VAL A 117 -9.91 4.95 11.20
CA VAL A 117 -9.60 6.21 10.53
C VAL A 117 -10.70 6.47 9.51
N VAL A 118 -11.53 7.48 9.75
CA VAL A 118 -12.78 7.64 9.00
C VAL A 118 -13.12 9.08 8.66
N ARG A 119 -13.50 9.34 7.40
CA ARG A 119 -13.80 10.72 6.95
C ARG A 119 -12.67 11.69 7.31
N VAL A 120 -11.45 11.24 7.07
CA VAL A 120 -10.22 12.02 7.27
C VAL A 120 -9.67 12.41 5.91
N LYS A 121 -9.42 13.71 5.73
CA LYS A 121 -8.73 14.22 4.56
C LYS A 121 -7.27 14.50 4.90
N VAL A 122 -6.31 14.11 4.07
CA VAL A 122 -4.90 14.46 4.24
C VAL A 122 -4.37 15.22 3.03
N THR A 123 -3.73 16.36 3.29
CA THR A 123 -3.19 17.26 2.25
C THR A 123 -1.74 17.70 2.54
N HIS A 124 -1.06 18.21 1.52
CA HIS A 124 0.27 18.83 1.59
C HIS A 124 1.34 17.99 2.30
N SER A 125 1.28 16.67 2.09
CA SER A 125 2.33 15.76 2.52
C SER A 125 3.56 15.90 1.63
N GLY A 126 4.74 15.63 2.18
CA GLY A 126 5.99 15.83 1.44
C GLY A 126 7.17 15.05 1.99
N ALA A 127 8.17 14.86 1.14
CA ALA A 127 9.41 14.19 1.50
C ALA A 127 10.61 14.73 0.71
N LEU A 128 11.78 14.65 1.35
CA LEU A 128 13.03 15.15 0.77
C LEU A 128 13.53 14.25 -0.38
N GLY A 129 13.26 12.94 -0.35
CA GLY A 129 13.80 12.03 -1.35
C GLY A 129 15.29 11.66 -1.16
N GLY A 130 15.84 10.98 -2.18
CA GLY A 130 17.27 10.75 -2.40
C GLY A 130 17.97 9.66 -1.56
N ARG A 131 17.65 9.53 -0.26
CA ARG A 131 18.10 8.38 0.56
C ARG A 131 16.90 7.51 0.88
N ALA A 132 17.06 6.17 0.90
CA ALA A 132 15.96 5.24 1.21
C ALA A 132 15.15 5.66 2.45
N ALA A 133 15.82 5.96 3.57
CA ALA A 133 15.17 6.40 4.81
C ALA A 133 14.41 7.74 4.71
N TRP A 134 14.65 8.57 3.69
CA TRP A 134 14.01 9.88 3.45
C TRP A 134 13.15 9.91 2.18
N GLN A 135 13.14 8.80 1.46
CA GLN A 135 12.43 8.66 0.20
C GLN A 135 10.95 8.42 0.42
N GLU A 136 10.58 7.72 1.49
CA GLU A 136 9.22 7.21 1.65
C GLU A 136 8.32 8.15 2.47
N VAL A 137 7.15 8.50 1.98
CA VAL A 137 6.12 9.21 2.76
C VAL A 137 4.75 8.58 2.58
N PHE A 138 4.03 8.52 3.69
CA PHE A 138 2.72 7.88 3.81
C PHE A 138 1.77 8.88 4.46
N PRO A 139 0.91 9.58 3.69
CA PRO A 139 -0.06 10.55 4.23
C PRO A 139 -0.92 9.95 5.33
N ILE A 140 -1.40 8.71 5.13
CA ILE A 140 -1.99 7.86 6.17
C ILE A 140 -1.14 6.60 6.29
N MET A 141 -0.65 6.33 7.51
CA MET A 141 0.06 5.10 7.85
C MET A 141 -0.51 4.51 9.14
N VAL A 142 -0.94 3.25 9.08
CA VAL A 142 -1.42 2.50 10.24
C VAL A 142 -0.76 1.12 10.25
N LEU A 143 0.06 0.86 11.26
CA LEU A 143 0.81 -0.39 11.39
C LEU A 143 0.36 -1.11 12.67
N SER A 144 0.55 -2.42 12.76
CA SER A 144 0.50 -3.16 14.04
C SER A 144 1.87 -3.46 14.63
N MET A 145 2.94 -3.02 13.96
CA MET A 145 4.32 -3.25 14.34
C MET A 145 5.21 -2.09 13.93
N LEU A 146 6.43 -2.06 14.48
CA LEU A 146 7.52 -1.25 13.96
C LEU A 146 8.36 -2.12 13.00
N ASP A 147 8.70 -1.60 11.82
CA ASP A 147 9.44 -2.29 10.73
C ASP A 147 10.94 -2.53 11.05
N ASP A 148 11.29 -2.88 12.28
CA ASP A 148 12.66 -3.23 12.67
C ASP A 148 12.77 -4.75 12.90
N PRO A 149 13.54 -5.51 12.09
CA PRO A 149 13.78 -6.94 12.32
C PRO A 149 14.52 -7.23 13.63
N SER A 150 15.13 -6.21 14.26
CA SER A 150 15.68 -6.26 15.62
C SER A 150 14.76 -5.63 16.68
N GLY A 151 13.61 -5.09 16.27
CA GLY A 151 12.63 -4.41 17.13
C GLY A 151 11.66 -5.36 17.84
N PRO A 152 10.89 -4.83 18.81
CA PRO A 152 9.93 -5.59 19.60
C PRO A 152 8.85 -6.24 18.70
N ALA A 153 8.26 -7.35 19.17
CA ALA A 153 7.21 -8.01 18.39
C ALA A 153 5.98 -7.10 18.24
N GLY A 154 5.38 -7.13 17.05
CA GLY A 154 4.12 -6.44 16.78
C GLY A 154 2.94 -7.12 17.46
N TYR A 155 1.75 -6.52 17.35
CA TYR A 155 0.54 -7.15 17.87
C TYR A 155 0.21 -8.42 17.08
N GLY A 156 0.07 -9.55 17.78
CA GLY A 156 -0.35 -10.83 17.17
C GLY A 156 -1.83 -10.92 16.79
N SER A 157 -2.61 -9.85 17.00
CA SER A 157 -3.97 -9.65 16.49
C SER A 157 -4.22 -8.16 16.33
N SER A 158 -4.95 -7.73 15.29
CA SER A 158 -5.27 -6.31 15.10
C SER A 158 -6.52 -6.10 14.27
N VAL A 159 -7.24 -5.02 14.56
CA VAL A 159 -8.41 -4.54 13.82
C VAL A 159 -8.09 -3.13 13.32
N ILE A 160 -7.94 -2.98 12.01
CA ILE A 160 -7.61 -1.70 11.39
C ILE A 160 -8.65 -1.44 10.32
N ASP A 161 -9.46 -0.40 10.52
CA ASP A 161 -10.45 0.03 9.55
C ASP A 161 -10.14 1.46 9.08
N ILE A 162 -9.94 1.63 7.77
CA ILE A 162 -9.65 2.92 7.14
C ILE A 162 -10.68 3.14 6.05
N HIS A 163 -11.57 4.12 6.23
CA HIS A 163 -12.65 4.32 5.28
C HIS A 163 -13.16 5.74 5.11
N ASP A 164 -13.81 6.00 3.97
CA ASP A 164 -14.34 7.33 3.62
C ASP A 164 -13.27 8.44 3.69
N CYS A 165 -11.99 8.10 3.62
CA CYS A 165 -10.88 9.06 3.71
C CYS A 165 -10.51 9.59 2.33
N VAL A 166 -9.93 10.80 2.31
CA VAL A 166 -9.44 11.44 1.09
C VAL A 166 -7.96 11.77 1.27
N VAL A 167 -7.12 11.25 0.39
CA VAL A 167 -5.69 11.60 0.34
C VAL A 167 -5.44 12.32 -0.97
N GLU A 168 -5.11 13.61 -0.92
CA GLU A 168 -4.97 14.42 -2.13
C GLU A 168 -3.74 15.33 -2.13
N GLY A 169 -3.35 15.70 -3.34
CA GLY A 169 -2.20 16.55 -3.63
C GLY A 169 -1.01 15.72 -4.09
N MET A 170 -0.26 16.24 -5.06
CA MET A 170 1.05 15.68 -5.36
C MET A 170 1.94 15.77 -4.12
N ILE A 171 2.72 14.72 -3.88
CA ILE A 171 3.72 14.74 -2.82
C ILE A 171 4.77 15.79 -3.13
N GLU A 172 4.87 16.78 -2.26
CA GLU A 172 5.81 17.87 -2.39
C GLU A 172 7.24 17.36 -2.09
N GLY A 173 8.19 17.62 -2.99
CA GLY A 173 9.57 17.11 -2.92
C GLY A 173 10.47 17.79 -3.95
N PRO A 174 11.76 17.45 -4.07
CA PRO A 174 12.65 18.13 -5.01
C PRO A 174 12.22 17.90 -6.46
N ASP A 175 12.03 18.99 -7.21
CA ASP A 175 11.51 19.01 -8.60
C ASP A 175 12.39 18.25 -9.63
N ARG A 176 13.63 17.86 -9.27
CA ARG A 176 14.60 17.26 -10.20
C ARG A 176 14.65 15.73 -10.10
N ALA A 177 13.71 15.10 -10.80
CA ALA A 177 13.72 13.86 -11.60
C ALA A 177 14.62 12.62 -11.32
N LEU A 178 15.57 12.59 -10.38
CA LEU A 178 16.38 11.37 -10.10
C LEU A 178 16.20 10.81 -8.69
N ASN A 179 15.60 11.57 -7.78
CA ASN A 179 15.49 11.26 -6.34
C ASN A 179 14.05 11.44 -5.83
N PHE A 180 13.05 11.13 -6.68
CA PHE A 180 11.64 11.37 -6.37
C PHE A 180 11.23 10.59 -5.11
N PRO A 181 10.49 11.22 -4.18
CA PRO A 181 10.01 10.52 -3.00
C PRO A 181 9.10 9.35 -3.41
N TYR A 182 9.40 8.16 -2.90
CA TYR A 182 8.47 7.04 -2.93
C TYR A 182 7.30 7.43 -2.04
N ALA A 183 6.09 7.34 -2.55
CA ALA A 183 4.96 7.77 -1.77
C ALA A 183 3.75 6.91 -2.03
N THR A 184 3.05 6.60 -0.96
CA THR A 184 1.84 5.80 -0.99
C THR A 184 0.79 6.52 -0.18
N GLY A 185 -0.37 6.79 -0.77
CA GLY A 185 -1.44 7.55 -0.11
C GLY A 185 -1.88 6.94 1.22
N ILE A 186 -2.10 5.62 1.24
CA ILE A 186 -2.44 4.84 2.43
C ILE A 186 -1.49 3.65 2.54
N LEU A 187 -0.79 3.55 3.67
CA LEU A 187 0.01 2.39 4.06
C LEU A 187 -0.64 1.69 5.24
N VAL A 188 -0.84 0.37 5.10
CA VAL A 188 -1.21 -0.49 6.23
C VAL A 188 -0.21 -1.63 6.38
N GLY A 189 0.17 -1.92 7.62
CA GLY A 189 1.11 -2.99 7.92
C GLY A 189 0.81 -3.79 9.18
N HIS A 190 1.21 -5.06 9.18
CA HIS A 190 0.86 -5.99 10.23
C HIS A 190 1.86 -7.16 10.40
N ARG A 191 2.32 -7.44 11.63
CA ARG A 191 3.13 -8.65 11.91
C ARG A 191 2.29 -9.79 12.45
N ASP A 192 2.47 -10.97 11.88
CA ASP A 192 2.25 -12.24 12.58
C ASP A 192 0.82 -12.59 13.08
N ALA A 193 -0.24 -11.80 12.90
CA ALA A 193 -1.59 -12.30 13.23
C ALA A 193 -1.99 -13.47 12.34
N ASP A 194 -1.94 -14.66 12.90
CA ASP A 194 -2.55 -15.84 12.33
C ASP A 194 -4.07 -15.74 12.57
N PRO A 195 -4.94 -15.90 11.55
CA PRO A 195 -6.37 -16.04 11.78
C PRO A 195 -6.71 -17.22 12.71
N VAL A 196 -5.79 -18.18 12.91
CA VAL A 196 -5.90 -19.25 13.89
C VAL A 196 -5.65 -18.78 15.33
N THR A 197 -4.85 -17.72 15.54
CA THR A 197 -4.44 -17.24 16.88
C THR A 197 -5.13 -15.96 17.34
N GLY A 198 -5.94 -15.30 16.49
CA GLY A 198 -6.78 -14.15 16.86
C GLY A 198 -7.47 -13.48 15.65
N PRO A 199 -8.47 -12.61 15.87
CA PRO A 199 -9.13 -11.90 14.77
C PRO A 199 -8.15 -10.90 14.14
N MET A 200 -8.06 -10.96 12.81
CA MET A 200 -7.35 -9.97 11.99
C MET A 200 -8.34 -9.42 10.98
N GLU A 201 -8.68 -8.15 11.15
CA GLU A 201 -9.65 -7.45 10.32
C GLU A 201 -8.99 -6.16 9.85
N VAL A 202 -8.17 -6.27 8.80
CA VAL A 202 -7.66 -5.10 8.09
C VAL A 202 -8.60 -4.80 6.93
N ARG A 203 -9.26 -3.64 6.99
CA ARG A 203 -10.18 -3.17 5.96
C ARG A 203 -9.76 -1.78 5.52
N VAL A 204 -9.59 -1.62 4.22
CA VAL A 204 -9.33 -0.31 3.60
C VAL A 204 -10.39 -0.15 2.51
N HIS A 205 -11.40 0.69 2.74
CA HIS A 205 -12.54 0.77 1.83
C HIS A 205 -13.19 2.14 1.69
N HIS A 206 -13.84 2.40 0.55
CA HIS A 206 -14.52 3.68 0.29
C HIS A 206 -13.59 4.91 0.38
N ASN A 207 -12.29 4.73 0.23
CA ASN A 207 -11.32 5.83 0.26
C ASN A 207 -11.09 6.39 -1.14
N GLU A 208 -10.66 7.64 -1.20
CA GLU A 208 -10.22 8.30 -2.42
C GLU A 208 -8.76 8.76 -2.31
N VAL A 209 -7.91 8.32 -3.24
CA VAL A 209 -6.50 8.73 -3.34
C VAL A 209 -6.27 9.42 -4.68
N ARG A 210 -5.78 10.65 -4.69
CA ARG A 210 -5.63 11.49 -5.89
C ARG A 210 -4.20 11.98 -6.09
N GLY A 211 -3.61 11.70 -7.26
CA GLY A 211 -2.35 12.31 -7.71
C GLY A 211 -1.09 11.81 -6.98
N MET A 212 -1.15 10.61 -6.39
CA MET A 212 -0.04 10.02 -5.64
C MET A 212 0.87 9.14 -6.52
N LEU A 213 2.13 8.94 -6.12
CA LEU A 213 3.03 8.01 -6.81
C LEU A 213 2.46 6.58 -6.79
N ASN A 214 2.10 6.09 -5.61
CA ASN A 214 1.30 4.90 -5.42
C ASN A 214 0.00 5.26 -4.70
N GLY A 215 -1.11 4.65 -5.10
CA GLY A 215 -2.39 4.84 -4.44
C GLY A 215 -2.39 4.28 -3.04
N VAL A 216 -2.35 2.96 -2.95
CA VAL A 216 -2.33 2.20 -1.69
C VAL A 216 -1.18 1.21 -1.73
N ALA A 217 -0.51 0.99 -0.60
CA ALA A 217 0.53 -0.01 -0.52
C ALA A 217 0.41 -0.73 0.80
N PHE A 218 0.80 -1.98 0.75
CA PHE A 218 1.04 -2.81 1.91
C PHE A 218 2.51 -3.22 1.76
N GLY A 219 3.39 -2.24 1.97
CA GLY A 219 4.84 -2.38 1.79
C GLY A 219 5.53 -2.30 3.16
N GLY A 220 6.35 -3.30 3.49
CA GLY A 220 7.03 -3.50 4.78
C GLY A 220 6.36 -4.55 5.68
N ALA A 221 5.19 -5.04 5.27
CA ALA A 221 4.09 -5.07 6.21
C ALA A 221 3.50 -6.46 6.51
N TYR A 222 4.11 -7.55 6.04
CA TYR A 222 3.81 -8.95 6.41
C TYR A 222 2.32 -9.30 6.61
N VAL A 223 1.42 -8.70 5.82
CA VAL A 223 -0.02 -8.79 6.05
C VAL A 223 -0.48 -10.23 5.84
N LYS A 224 -1.12 -10.85 6.83
CA LYS A 224 -1.64 -12.22 6.69
C LYS A 224 -3.10 -12.30 6.21
N SER A 225 -3.86 -11.21 6.33
CA SER A 225 -5.18 -11.04 5.72
C SER A 225 -5.56 -9.57 5.70
N ALA A 226 -6.12 -9.14 4.57
CA ALA A 226 -6.67 -7.80 4.42
C ALA A 226 -7.73 -7.79 3.32
N VAL A 227 -8.67 -6.85 3.44
CA VAL A 227 -9.65 -6.55 2.40
C VAL A 227 -9.46 -5.10 1.95
N PHE A 228 -9.22 -4.93 0.66
CA PHE A 228 -9.13 -3.65 -0.02
C PHE A 228 -10.28 -3.56 -1.03
N GLU A 229 -11.32 -2.80 -0.70
CA GLU A 229 -12.57 -2.79 -1.47
C GLU A 229 -13.21 -1.42 -1.68
N HIS A 230 -13.87 -1.20 -2.81
CA HIS A 230 -14.62 0.03 -3.07
C HIS A 230 -13.81 1.34 -2.96
N ASN A 231 -12.50 1.29 -3.21
CA ASN A 231 -11.65 2.49 -3.21
C ASN A 231 -11.52 3.07 -4.61
N ARG A 232 -11.33 4.39 -4.66
CA ARG A 232 -11.02 5.12 -5.89
C ARG A 232 -9.61 5.70 -5.82
N VAL A 233 -8.73 5.21 -6.67
CA VAL A 233 -7.35 5.69 -6.78
C VAL A 233 -7.19 6.33 -8.15
N SER A 234 -6.76 7.59 -8.22
CA SER A 234 -6.66 8.31 -9.49
C SER A 234 -5.35 9.06 -9.71
N GLY A 235 -4.97 9.21 -10.99
CA GLY A 235 -3.86 10.04 -11.43
C GLY A 235 -2.50 9.56 -10.92
N CYS A 236 -2.32 8.24 -10.78
CA CYS A 236 -1.23 7.65 -10.03
C CYS A 236 -0.14 6.98 -10.88
N GLY A 237 1.00 6.66 -10.26
CA GLY A 237 2.02 5.80 -10.86
C GLY A 237 1.67 4.31 -10.77
N GLY A 238 1.28 3.85 -9.59
CA GLY A 238 0.78 2.50 -9.31
C GLY A 238 -0.49 2.54 -8.46
N GLY A 239 -1.56 1.84 -8.85
CA GLY A 239 -2.82 1.83 -8.10
C GLY A 239 -2.67 1.19 -6.73
N PHE A 240 -2.06 -0.01 -6.69
CA PHE A 240 -1.60 -0.63 -5.47
C PHE A 240 -0.20 -1.27 -5.56
N ASN A 241 0.47 -1.46 -4.42
CA ASN A 241 1.78 -2.12 -4.34
C ASN A 241 1.93 -3.07 -3.13
N PHE A 242 2.25 -4.34 -3.40
CA PHE A 242 2.61 -5.39 -2.44
C PHE A 242 3.98 -5.95 -2.82
N ASP A 243 5.04 -5.22 -2.51
CA ASP A 243 6.41 -5.52 -2.98
C ASP A 243 7.30 -6.23 -1.96
N THR A 244 6.86 -6.33 -0.71
CA THR A 244 7.67 -6.77 0.44
C THR A 244 6.81 -7.56 1.43
N GLY A 245 7.43 -8.40 2.26
CA GLY A 245 6.77 -8.96 3.45
C GLY A 245 6.02 -10.30 3.30
N GLY A 246 5.99 -10.97 2.14
CA GLY A 246 5.33 -12.29 2.04
C GLY A 246 3.85 -12.26 2.42
N ASN A 247 3.12 -11.24 1.95
CA ASN A 247 1.72 -11.01 2.29
C ASN A 247 0.84 -12.20 1.89
N ARG A 248 -0.27 -12.43 2.59
CA ARG A 248 -1.19 -13.51 2.25
C ARG A 248 -2.65 -13.21 2.56
N ASN A 249 -3.55 -13.98 1.95
CA ASN A 249 -5.01 -13.91 2.11
C ASN A 249 -5.55 -12.49 1.93
N VAL A 250 -5.11 -11.82 0.87
CA VAL A 250 -5.48 -10.45 0.55
C VAL A 250 -6.56 -10.45 -0.52
N ILE A 251 -7.68 -9.77 -0.24
CA ILE A 251 -8.76 -9.56 -1.20
C ILE A 251 -8.69 -8.11 -1.69
N ILE A 252 -8.64 -7.93 -3.00
CA ILE A 252 -8.63 -6.67 -3.72
C ILE A 252 -9.84 -6.70 -4.65
N ARG A 253 -10.92 -6.00 -4.28
CA ARG A 253 -12.17 -6.09 -5.04
C ARG A 253 -12.91 -4.79 -5.24
N ASP A 254 -13.64 -4.69 -6.35
CA ASP A 254 -14.58 -3.58 -6.59
C ASP A 254 -13.93 -2.19 -6.46
N ASN A 255 -12.61 -2.08 -6.74
CA ASN A 255 -11.89 -0.81 -6.70
C ASN A 255 -11.83 -0.17 -8.10
N GLU A 256 -11.70 1.15 -8.14
CA GLU A 256 -11.46 1.94 -9.35
C GLU A 256 -10.05 2.53 -9.34
N PHE A 257 -9.20 2.09 -10.27
CA PHE A 257 -7.88 2.66 -10.53
C PHE A 257 -7.95 3.46 -11.83
N LEU A 258 -8.02 4.78 -11.71
CA LEU A 258 -8.34 5.69 -12.82
C LEU A 258 -7.14 6.53 -13.23
N ASP A 259 -6.87 6.62 -14.53
CA ASP A 259 -5.74 7.40 -15.08
C ASP A 259 -4.38 7.09 -14.41
N CYS A 260 -4.21 5.84 -13.97
CA CYS A 260 -2.97 5.37 -13.38
C CYS A 260 -2.04 4.81 -14.47
N ILE A 261 -0.73 4.89 -14.24
CA ILE A 261 0.25 4.32 -15.17
C ILE A 261 0.34 2.79 -15.04
N GLY A 262 0.28 2.31 -13.80
CA GLY A 262 0.08 0.91 -13.48
C GLY A 262 -1.10 0.75 -12.53
N GLY A 263 -1.88 -0.31 -12.68
CA GLY A 263 -3.03 -0.55 -11.80
C GLY A 263 -2.65 -1.24 -10.50
N GLY A 264 -1.68 -2.16 -10.53
CA GLY A 264 -1.29 -2.91 -9.34
C GLY A 264 -0.01 -3.73 -9.50
N ASN A 265 0.63 -4.04 -8.37
CA ASN A 265 1.82 -4.87 -8.29
C ASN A 265 1.80 -5.78 -7.07
N VAL A 266 2.09 -7.06 -7.27
CA VAL A 266 2.31 -8.07 -6.23
C VAL A 266 3.62 -8.79 -6.54
N VAL A 267 4.54 -8.85 -5.57
CA VAL A 267 5.89 -9.40 -5.77
C VAL A 267 6.17 -10.63 -4.93
N VAL A 268 5.66 -10.69 -3.71
CA VAL A 268 5.90 -11.81 -2.79
C VAL A 268 4.66 -12.03 -1.95
N GLY A 269 4.17 -13.27 -1.90
CA GLY A 269 3.05 -13.62 -1.06
C GLY A 269 2.15 -14.74 -1.60
N SER A 270 1.03 -15.02 -0.93
CA SER A 270 0.11 -16.11 -1.33
C SER A 270 -1.37 -15.83 -1.10
N ASN A 271 -2.28 -16.49 -1.80
CA ASN A 271 -3.73 -16.36 -1.58
C ASN A 271 -4.25 -14.94 -1.84
N PHE A 272 -3.87 -14.36 -2.99
CA PHE A 272 -4.41 -13.08 -3.43
C PHE A 272 -5.67 -13.30 -4.25
N GLN A 273 -6.72 -12.52 -3.99
CA GLN A 273 -7.92 -12.47 -4.83
C GLN A 273 -8.05 -11.04 -5.38
N ILE A 274 -7.91 -10.88 -6.69
CA ILE A 274 -7.97 -9.59 -7.39
C ILE A 274 -9.18 -9.67 -8.32
N VAL A 275 -10.33 -9.20 -7.84
CA VAL A 275 -11.63 -9.51 -8.45
C VAL A 275 -12.49 -8.28 -8.70
N SER A 276 -13.18 -8.22 -9.84
CA SER A 276 -14.16 -7.16 -10.13
C SER A 276 -13.63 -5.72 -10.04
N ASN A 277 -12.32 -5.51 -10.22
CA ASN A 277 -11.75 -4.16 -10.21
C ASN A 277 -11.82 -3.52 -11.59
N ARG A 278 -11.90 -2.19 -11.62
CA ARG A 278 -11.75 -1.39 -12.83
C ARG A 278 -10.37 -0.75 -12.87
N PHE A 279 -9.59 -1.05 -13.90
CA PHE A 279 -8.30 -0.46 -14.18
C PHE A 279 -8.37 0.36 -15.45
N GLN A 280 -8.40 1.68 -15.35
CA GLN A 280 -8.26 2.59 -16.48
C GLN A 280 -6.82 3.12 -16.51
N ILE A 281 -6.01 2.59 -17.42
CA ILE A 281 -4.56 2.77 -17.48
C ILE A 281 -4.16 3.75 -18.58
N ARG A 282 -3.20 4.63 -18.29
CA ARG A 282 -2.59 5.54 -19.28
C ARG A 282 -1.13 5.20 -19.52
N TYR A 283 -0.65 5.50 -20.73
CA TYR A 283 0.76 5.34 -21.06
C TYR A 283 1.65 6.31 -20.27
N ASP A 284 2.81 5.81 -19.83
CA ASP A 284 3.85 6.68 -19.30
C ASP A 284 4.54 7.48 -20.42
N VAL A 285 4.02 8.68 -20.64
CA VAL A 285 4.59 9.67 -21.56
C VAL A 285 5.79 10.41 -20.98
N THR A 286 6.26 10.08 -19.77
CA THR A 286 7.44 10.68 -19.12
C THR A 286 8.64 9.73 -19.05
N GLY A 287 8.41 8.41 -19.09
CA GLY A 287 9.42 7.35 -18.93
C GLY A 287 9.80 7.08 -17.48
N LYS A 288 9.32 7.93 -16.55
CA LYS A 288 9.54 7.87 -15.10
C LYS A 288 9.04 6.56 -14.46
N PHE A 289 8.01 5.97 -15.06
CA PHE A 289 7.27 4.80 -14.60
C PHE A 289 7.35 3.66 -15.60
N SER A 290 8.37 3.65 -16.47
CA SER A 290 8.55 2.63 -17.52
C SER A 290 8.47 1.18 -17.01
N GLY A 291 8.90 0.91 -15.77
CA GLY A 291 8.77 -0.40 -15.13
C GLY A 291 7.36 -0.74 -14.59
N TRP A 292 6.45 0.22 -14.54
CA TRP A 292 5.11 0.14 -13.94
C TRP A 292 3.97 0.08 -14.97
N ASN A 293 4.28 0.15 -16.26
CA ASN A 293 3.31 0.16 -17.37
C ASN A 293 2.58 -1.18 -17.55
N SER A 294 1.72 -1.56 -16.61
CA SER A 294 0.81 -2.70 -16.74
C SER A 294 -0.40 -2.49 -15.83
N ALA A 295 -1.58 -2.91 -16.25
CA ALA A 295 -2.76 -2.82 -15.38
C ALA A 295 -2.56 -3.68 -14.13
N LEU A 296 -1.99 -4.88 -14.27
CA LEU A 296 -1.63 -5.71 -13.13
C LEU A 296 -0.30 -6.43 -13.34
N ARG A 297 0.53 -6.46 -12.29
CA ARG A 297 1.77 -7.25 -12.25
C ARG A 297 1.73 -8.23 -11.09
N ILE A 298 1.94 -9.50 -11.39
CA ILE A 298 2.17 -10.58 -10.42
C ILE A 298 3.59 -11.09 -10.64
N ARG A 299 4.40 -11.08 -9.58
CA ARG A 299 5.84 -11.26 -9.71
C ARG A 299 6.44 -12.26 -8.75
N ASP A 300 7.64 -12.69 -9.13
CA ASP A 300 8.67 -13.31 -8.28
C ASP A 300 8.15 -14.49 -7.46
N TYR A 301 7.86 -14.31 -6.16
CA TYR A 301 7.46 -15.40 -5.26
C TYR A 301 5.98 -15.33 -4.89
N THR A 302 5.15 -14.85 -5.81
CA THR A 302 3.69 -14.81 -5.64
C THR A 302 3.06 -16.14 -6.03
N ARG A 303 2.22 -16.70 -5.17
CA ARG A 303 1.61 -18.03 -5.33
C ARG A 303 0.13 -18.04 -4.97
N ALA A 304 -0.61 -19.05 -5.41
CA ALA A 304 -2.04 -19.20 -5.11
C ALA A 304 -2.85 -17.90 -5.29
N PHE A 305 -2.99 -17.40 -6.52
CA PHE A 305 -3.70 -16.14 -6.77
C PHE A 305 -4.89 -16.34 -7.71
N GLU A 306 -5.90 -15.50 -7.55
CA GLU A 306 -7.06 -15.39 -8.43
C GLU A 306 -7.15 -13.98 -9.00
N ILE A 307 -7.30 -13.87 -10.31
CA ILE A 307 -7.53 -12.63 -11.05
C ILE A 307 -8.79 -12.83 -11.89
N ARG A 308 -9.93 -12.35 -11.41
CA ARG A 308 -11.23 -12.65 -12.04
C ARG A 308 -12.13 -11.43 -12.24
N GLY A 309 -12.81 -11.34 -13.38
CA GLY A 309 -13.90 -10.36 -13.53
C GLY A 309 -13.43 -8.91 -13.58
N ASN A 310 -12.13 -8.65 -13.75
CA ASN A 310 -11.61 -7.28 -13.77
C ASN A 310 -11.83 -6.65 -15.14
N ARG A 311 -12.06 -5.33 -15.16
CA ARG A 311 -12.18 -4.53 -16.37
C ARG A 311 -10.94 -3.66 -16.54
N ILE A 312 -10.14 -3.92 -17.55
CA ILE A 312 -8.90 -3.21 -17.88
C ILE A 312 -9.13 -2.40 -19.15
N GLU A 313 -8.93 -1.10 -19.05
CA GLU A 313 -9.19 -0.15 -20.11
C GLU A 313 -8.00 0.76 -20.38
N VAL A 314 -7.81 1.18 -21.62
CA VAL A 314 -7.01 2.36 -21.94
C VAL A 314 -7.92 3.44 -22.52
N PRO A 315 -7.96 4.66 -21.96
CA PRO A 315 -8.79 5.74 -22.49
C PRO A 315 -8.50 6.00 -23.99
N PRO A 316 -9.53 6.25 -24.81
CA PRO A 316 -9.35 6.67 -26.19
C PRO A 316 -8.45 7.92 -26.30
N GLY A 317 -7.57 7.94 -27.30
CA GLY A 317 -6.64 9.05 -27.51
C GLY A 317 -5.39 9.03 -26.62
N THR A 318 -5.20 8.02 -25.78
CA THR A 318 -3.94 7.85 -25.04
C THR A 318 -2.84 7.41 -26.00
N VAL A 319 -1.83 8.26 -26.22
CA VAL A 319 -0.72 7.99 -27.15
C VAL A 319 0.46 7.36 -26.41
N ALA A 320 0.85 6.15 -26.82
CA ALA A 320 2.05 5.50 -26.35
C ALA A 320 3.30 6.19 -26.91
N ARG A 321 4.38 6.29 -26.11
CA ARG A 321 5.70 6.58 -26.67
C ARG A 321 6.14 5.42 -27.57
N PRO A 322 6.94 5.67 -28.63
CA PRO A 322 7.58 4.59 -29.38
C PRO A 322 8.33 3.63 -28.44
N GLY A 323 7.99 2.34 -28.50
CA GLY A 323 8.57 1.30 -27.63
C GLY A 323 7.98 1.20 -26.22
N ALA A 324 7.00 2.03 -25.84
CA ALA A 324 6.27 1.84 -24.59
C ALA A 324 5.37 0.60 -24.70
N GLN A 325 5.71 -0.43 -23.93
CA GLN A 325 4.88 -1.62 -23.78
C GLN A 325 3.93 -1.39 -22.60
N THR A 326 2.64 -1.61 -22.80
CA THR A 326 1.66 -1.68 -21.70
C THR A 326 0.94 -3.01 -21.81
N ALA A 327 1.00 -3.80 -20.75
CA ALA A 327 0.32 -5.09 -20.68
C ALA A 327 -0.97 -4.93 -19.87
N GLY A 328 -2.00 -5.71 -20.21
CA GLY A 328 -3.17 -5.85 -19.34
C GLY A 328 -2.75 -6.50 -18.02
N ILE A 329 -2.44 -7.79 -18.05
CA ILE A 329 -1.96 -8.55 -16.89
C ILE A 329 -0.60 -9.15 -17.23
N ARG A 330 0.40 -8.94 -16.35
CA ARG A 330 1.75 -9.49 -16.50
C ARG A 330 2.08 -10.39 -15.32
N VAL A 331 2.49 -11.62 -15.61
CA VAL A 331 2.90 -12.63 -14.61
C VAL A 331 4.33 -13.09 -14.92
N TYR A 332 5.28 -12.95 -13.98
CA TYR A 332 6.69 -13.31 -14.23
C TYR A 332 7.57 -13.39 -12.96
N GLY A 333 8.58 -14.28 -12.94
CA GLY A 333 9.62 -14.29 -11.89
C GLY A 333 9.93 -15.68 -11.33
N SER A 334 10.95 -15.78 -10.47
CA SER A 334 11.67 -17.02 -10.11
C SER A 334 10.94 -18.02 -9.18
N GLY A 335 9.64 -17.89 -8.95
CA GLY A 335 8.89 -18.77 -8.06
C GLY A 335 7.37 -18.60 -8.12
N ILE A 336 6.87 -18.10 -9.25
CA ILE A 336 5.43 -17.88 -9.44
C ILE A 336 4.69 -19.20 -9.31
N GLY A 337 3.66 -19.23 -8.47
CA GLY A 337 2.79 -20.39 -8.30
C GLY A 337 3.46 -21.60 -7.63
N VAL A 338 4.74 -21.53 -7.25
CA VAL A 338 5.47 -22.67 -6.66
C VAL A 338 5.74 -22.42 -5.19
N GLU A 339 5.46 -23.43 -4.37
CA GLU A 339 5.87 -23.51 -2.98
C GLU A 339 6.98 -24.54 -2.81
N TRP A 340 8.09 -24.14 -2.17
CA TRP A 340 9.21 -25.01 -1.86
C TRP A 340 9.15 -25.42 -0.39
N SER A 341 9.23 -26.72 -0.13
CA SER A 341 9.29 -27.29 1.22
C SER A 341 10.49 -28.23 1.36
N ARG A 342 10.91 -28.52 2.59
CA ARG A 342 11.88 -29.58 2.87
C ARG A 342 11.19 -30.73 3.55
N ASP A 343 11.52 -31.95 3.15
CA ASP A 343 11.07 -33.15 3.85
C ASP A 343 11.94 -33.44 5.09
N GLU A 344 11.58 -34.52 5.80
CA GLU A 344 12.31 -35.01 6.98
C GLU A 344 13.77 -35.39 6.67
N THR A 345 14.12 -35.59 5.39
CA THR A 345 15.48 -35.90 4.92
C THR A 345 16.28 -34.65 4.51
N SER A 346 15.71 -33.46 4.67
CA SER A 346 16.23 -32.18 4.18
C SER A 346 16.30 -32.05 2.65
N ALA A 347 15.65 -32.94 1.90
CA ALA A 347 15.51 -32.79 0.46
C ALA A 347 14.46 -31.71 0.14
N TRP A 348 14.72 -30.91 -0.89
CA TRP A 348 13.79 -29.89 -1.37
C TRP A 348 12.72 -30.48 -2.27
N HIS A 349 11.46 -30.10 -2.03
CA HIS A 349 10.30 -30.47 -2.83
C HIS A 349 9.58 -29.22 -3.32
N ALA A 350 9.12 -29.26 -4.56
CA ALA A 350 8.31 -28.21 -5.16
C ALA A 350 6.84 -28.64 -5.24
N THR A 351 5.94 -27.80 -4.78
CA THR A 351 4.48 -27.96 -4.92
C THR A 351 3.93 -26.83 -5.77
N ILE A 352 3.24 -27.16 -6.86
CA ILE A 352 2.54 -26.16 -7.68
C ILE A 352 1.20 -25.85 -7.03
N LEU A 353 0.98 -24.58 -6.68
CA LEU A 353 -0.25 -24.09 -6.11
C LEU A 353 -1.20 -23.58 -7.21
N ARG A 354 -2.48 -23.91 -7.08
CA ARG A 354 -3.51 -23.50 -8.04
C ARG A 354 -3.62 -21.98 -8.10
N HIS A 355 -3.64 -21.44 -9.31
CA HIS A 355 -3.95 -20.04 -9.58
C HIS A 355 -5.03 -19.95 -10.67
N VAL A 356 -5.75 -18.83 -10.70
CA VAL A 356 -6.90 -18.59 -11.59
C VAL A 356 -6.76 -17.24 -12.27
N ILE A 357 -6.93 -17.20 -13.59
CA ILE A 357 -7.09 -15.97 -14.37
C ILE A 357 -8.28 -16.21 -15.31
N ALA A 358 -9.42 -15.56 -15.05
CA ALA A 358 -10.68 -15.83 -15.77
C ALA A 358 -11.55 -14.56 -15.88
N ASP A 359 -12.47 -14.52 -16.84
CA ASP A 359 -13.53 -13.49 -16.93
C ASP A 359 -13.05 -12.02 -16.95
N ASN A 360 -11.80 -11.74 -17.31
CA ASN A 360 -11.27 -10.38 -17.34
C ASN A 360 -11.58 -9.72 -18.71
N LEU A 361 -12.14 -8.52 -18.68
CA LEU A 361 -12.36 -7.70 -19.87
C LEU A 361 -11.15 -6.78 -20.10
N ILE A 362 -10.54 -6.80 -21.29
CA ILE A 362 -9.40 -5.95 -21.65
C ILE A 362 -9.73 -5.18 -22.93
N ASP A 363 -9.77 -3.85 -22.87
CA ASP A 363 -10.20 -2.98 -23.99
C ASP A 363 -9.38 -1.68 -24.10
N PRO A 364 -8.66 -1.41 -25.21
CA PRO A 364 -8.43 -2.28 -26.35
C PRO A 364 -7.53 -3.46 -25.95
N LEU A 365 -7.41 -4.47 -26.83
CA LEU A 365 -6.38 -5.51 -26.74
C LEU A 365 -5.00 -4.86 -26.70
N LEU A 366 -4.51 -4.62 -25.49
CA LEU A 366 -3.17 -4.10 -25.25
C LEU A 366 -2.18 -5.09 -25.85
N VAL A 367 -1.23 -4.59 -26.65
CA VAL A 367 -0.19 -5.42 -27.28
C VAL A 367 0.59 -6.12 -26.17
N ASN A 368 0.19 -7.35 -25.89
CA ASN A 368 0.67 -8.15 -24.78
C ASN A 368 2.02 -8.72 -25.17
N HIS A 369 3.08 -7.97 -24.88
CA HIS A 369 4.41 -8.54 -24.89
C HIS A 369 4.65 -9.21 -23.54
N ALA A 370 4.26 -10.48 -23.42
CA ALA A 370 4.85 -11.36 -22.42
C ALA A 370 6.34 -11.53 -22.79
N VAL A 371 7.20 -10.57 -22.40
CA VAL A 371 8.63 -10.62 -22.77
C VAL A 371 9.43 -11.34 -21.68
N PRO A 372 10.22 -12.38 -22.04
CA PRO A 372 11.22 -12.99 -21.18
C PRO A 372 12.35 -12.01 -20.86
N ALA A 373 12.87 -12.01 -19.64
CA ALA A 373 13.96 -11.11 -19.24
C ALA A 373 15.36 -11.66 -19.53
N LYS A 374 15.53 -12.97 -19.81
CA LYS A 374 16.78 -13.61 -20.30
C LYS A 374 16.61 -15.10 -20.66
N PRO A 375 17.61 -15.73 -21.33
CA PRO A 375 17.47 -17.00 -22.04
C PRO A 375 17.27 -18.24 -21.16
N GLY A 376 16.16 -18.96 -21.35
CA GLY A 376 15.88 -20.28 -20.75
C GLY A 376 14.41 -20.60 -20.38
N ASP A 377 13.51 -19.61 -20.32
CA ASP A 377 12.15 -19.74 -19.74
C ASP A 377 11.03 -19.98 -20.79
N TRP A 378 9.90 -20.60 -20.41
CA TRP A 378 8.66 -20.64 -21.22
C TRP A 378 7.43 -20.21 -20.40
N MET A 379 6.81 -19.06 -20.73
CA MET A 379 5.48 -18.67 -20.25
C MET A 379 4.72 -17.82 -21.30
N TYR A 380 3.49 -18.14 -21.76
CA TYR A 380 2.80 -17.22 -22.68
C TYR A 380 1.23 -17.30 -22.74
N LEU A 381 0.56 -16.24 -23.25
CA LEU A 381 -0.91 -16.06 -23.42
C LEU A 381 -1.34 -15.92 -24.91
N GLN A 382 -2.47 -16.52 -25.33
CA GLN A 382 -3.02 -16.49 -26.70
C GLN A 382 -4.09 -15.40 -26.94
N ILE A 383 -4.01 -14.68 -28.08
CA ILE A 383 -5.00 -13.66 -28.53
C ILE A 383 -5.19 -13.80 -30.06
N ASP A 384 -6.43 -13.71 -30.55
CA ASP A 384 -6.76 -13.72 -32.01
C ASP A 384 -6.17 -14.91 -32.81
N GLY A 385 -6.09 -16.08 -32.16
CA GLY A 385 -5.81 -17.35 -32.83
C GLY A 385 -4.34 -17.82 -32.87
N GLN A 386 -3.38 -17.22 -32.16
CA GLN A 386 -1.95 -17.70 -32.13
C GLN A 386 -1.32 -17.94 -30.75
N ASN A 387 -0.88 -19.19 -30.51
CA ASN A 387 -0.56 -19.90 -29.25
C ASN A 387 0.71 -19.50 -28.50
N PHE A 388 0.68 -19.76 -27.18
CA PHE A 388 1.65 -19.25 -26.24
C PHE A 388 1.52 -20.04 -24.85
N ASP A 389 2.63 -20.61 -24.29
CA ASP A 389 2.79 -21.62 -23.17
C ASP A 389 3.41 -21.15 -21.80
N LEU A 390 2.69 -21.23 -20.65
CA LEU A 390 2.96 -20.81 -19.22
C LEU A 390 3.81 -21.75 -18.31
N SER A 391 4.75 -22.53 -18.85
CA SER A 391 5.34 -23.69 -18.14
C SER A 391 6.41 -23.46 -17.03
N GLY A 392 6.47 -24.42 -16.10
CA GLY A 392 7.62 -24.73 -15.24
C GLY A 392 7.88 -26.26 -15.20
N GLN A 393 8.93 -26.70 -15.91
CA GLN A 393 9.10 -27.97 -16.68
C GLN A 393 9.78 -29.20 -16.07
N ALA A 394 9.20 -30.38 -16.33
CA ALA A 394 9.96 -31.60 -16.70
C ALA A 394 9.19 -32.55 -17.67
N GLY A 395 9.16 -32.24 -18.98
CA GLY A 395 8.69 -33.19 -20.04
C GLY A 395 7.90 -32.64 -21.25
N VAL A 396 7.77 -31.31 -21.35
CA VAL A 396 7.06 -30.36 -22.27
C VAL A 396 5.64 -29.91 -21.82
N GLY A 397 5.51 -28.63 -21.39
CA GLY A 397 4.35 -27.94 -20.76
C GLY A 397 3.87 -28.44 -19.37
N ASP A 398 3.66 -27.56 -18.36
CA ASP A 398 3.45 -27.98 -16.93
C ASP A 398 2.34 -27.28 -16.13
N GLY A 399 1.23 -27.97 -15.92
CA GLY A 399 0.56 -27.94 -14.62
C GLY A 399 -0.27 -26.70 -14.25
N VAL A 400 -0.68 -25.85 -15.20
CA VAL A 400 -1.60 -24.72 -14.96
C VAL A 400 -2.98 -25.01 -15.54
N SER A 401 -4.01 -25.15 -14.69
CA SER A 401 -5.41 -25.26 -15.13
C SER A 401 -6.03 -23.88 -15.35
N HIS A 402 -6.30 -23.51 -16.60
CA HIS A 402 -7.18 -22.38 -16.93
C HIS A 402 -8.61 -22.93 -17.14
N GLU A 403 -9.60 -22.39 -16.43
CA GLU A 403 -11.01 -22.57 -16.79
C GLU A 403 -11.46 -21.29 -17.50
N TRP A 404 -11.96 -21.44 -18.73
CA TRP A 404 -12.49 -20.38 -19.58
C TRP A 404 -14.00 -20.23 -19.39
#